data_AF-A0A9X5UAK1-F1
#
_entry.id   AF-A0A9X5UAK1-F1
#
_cell.length_a   1.000
_cell.length_b   1.000
_cell.length_c   1.000
_cell.angle_alpha   90.00
_cell.angle_beta   90.00
_cell.angle_gamma   90.00
#
_symmetry.space_group_name_H-M   'P 1'
#
loop_
_entity.id
_entity.type
_entity.pdbx_description
1 polymer ?
#
loop_
_entity_poly.entity_id
_entity_poly.type
_entity_poly.pdbx_seq_one_letter_code
_entity_poly.pdbx_strand_id
1 'polypeptide(L)'
;MSKHRGPRTRPRRTLTITSATTGHTHGTRTHRTTPTGGPNRLIDTEHELDRLCDQFEQRYTALLDATITEQGWALQGVGGDPCLPRHVYTIGLTAYDHPELVVVGLRTQPAAHLLNTLGEQVRAGARLTARHQCADFPGWPRLALLDVDPGTSADLLTFANRRYQTPDGPPVDALQIVWCDPAGHFPWEPGWVLPHDTQPILYYPLDPFAALDDEDETDLAHPAAPDGEHGEHTDQDGGDDSPRHHTAAN
;
A
#
# COMPACT_ATOMS: atom_id res chain seq x y z
N MET A 1 47.01 1.60 -18.04
CA MET A 1 45.53 1.71 -18.02
C MET A 1 44.99 0.72 -16.99
N SER A 2 44.78 1.18 -15.75
CA SER A 2 44.37 0.32 -14.64
C SER A 2 42.85 0.37 -14.49
N LYS A 3 42.17 -0.78 -14.61
CA LYS A 3 40.72 -0.90 -14.41
C LYS A 3 40.46 -1.06 -12.91
N HIS A 4 40.00 -0.02 -12.24
CA HIS A 4 39.45 -0.11 -10.89
C HIS A 4 38.14 -0.92 -10.92
N ARG A 5 38.17 -2.15 -10.39
CA ARG A 5 36.97 -2.87 -9.98
C ARG A 5 36.45 -2.22 -8.70
N GLY A 6 35.28 -1.57 -8.78
CA GLY A 6 34.53 -1.12 -7.61
C GLY A 6 34.14 -2.29 -6.69
N PRO A 7 33.76 -2.01 -5.44
CA PRO A 7 33.43 -3.04 -4.46
C PRO A 7 32.22 -3.84 -4.92
N ARG A 8 32.37 -5.17 -4.96
CA ARG A 8 31.28 -6.10 -5.25
C ARG A 8 30.35 -6.15 -4.03
N THR A 9 29.20 -5.49 -4.10
CA THR A 9 28.09 -5.69 -3.16
C THR A 9 27.70 -7.16 -3.18
N ARG A 10 27.84 -7.85 -2.04
CA ARG A 10 27.32 -9.21 -1.89
C ARG A 10 25.79 -9.15 -1.98
N PRO A 11 25.12 -10.10 -2.65
CA PRO A 11 23.67 -10.21 -2.59
C PRO A 11 23.26 -10.42 -1.12
N ARG A 12 22.41 -9.52 -0.62
CA ARG A 12 21.95 -9.50 0.77
C ARG A 12 21.09 -10.73 1.03
N ARG A 13 21.35 -11.45 2.12
CA ARG A 13 20.43 -12.49 2.61
C ARG A 13 19.28 -11.78 3.30
N THR A 14 18.21 -11.51 2.57
CA THR A 14 16.97 -11.00 3.14
C THR A 14 16.29 -12.13 3.90
N LEU A 15 16.15 -11.98 5.21
CA LEU A 15 15.30 -12.85 6.00
C LEU A 15 13.88 -12.25 5.98
N THR A 16 13.01 -12.81 5.14
CA THR A 16 11.57 -12.55 5.26
C THR A 16 10.99 -13.63 6.13
N ILE A 17 10.36 -13.21 7.22
CA ILE A 17 9.74 -14.16 8.14
C ILE A 17 8.26 -14.26 7.76
N THR A 18 7.83 -15.45 7.38
CA THR A 18 6.43 -15.69 6.98
C THR A 18 5.67 -16.26 8.16
N SER A 19 4.59 -15.58 8.54
CA SER A 19 3.62 -16.09 9.51
C SER A 19 2.33 -16.47 8.77
N ALA A 20 1.78 -17.64 9.11
CA ALA A 20 0.44 -18.03 8.66
C ALA A 20 -0.58 -17.61 9.71
N THR A 21 -1.70 -17.03 9.29
CA THR A 21 -2.84 -16.78 10.16
C THR A 21 -3.53 -18.11 10.43
N THR A 22 -3.28 -18.72 11.58
CA THR A 22 -3.96 -19.97 11.96
C THR A 22 -5.35 -19.64 12.52
N GLY A 23 -6.38 -19.76 11.69
CA GLY A 23 -7.78 -19.72 12.14
C GLY A 23 -8.05 -20.90 13.08
N HIS A 24 -8.28 -20.62 14.35
CA HIS A 24 -8.64 -21.64 15.35
C HIS A 24 -10.10 -22.08 15.12
N THR A 25 -10.28 -23.29 14.60
CA THR A 25 -11.60 -23.94 14.49
C THR A 25 -11.89 -24.76 15.74
N HIS A 26 -12.94 -24.39 16.46
CA HIS A 26 -13.38 -25.03 17.70
C HIS A 26 -14.00 -26.41 17.39
N GLY A 27 -13.26 -27.48 17.67
CA GLY A 27 -13.73 -28.86 17.52
C GLY A 27 -14.44 -29.36 18.78
N THR A 28 -15.75 -29.59 18.68
CA THR A 28 -16.59 -30.17 19.74
C THR A 28 -16.16 -31.60 20.06
N ARG A 29 -15.78 -31.90 21.31
CA ARG A 29 -15.42 -33.27 21.76
C ARG A 29 -16.45 -33.81 22.75
N THR A 30 -17.09 -34.92 22.38
CA THR A 30 -18.00 -35.69 23.24
C THR A 30 -17.23 -36.68 24.14
N HIS A 31 -17.68 -36.81 25.38
CA HIS A 31 -17.20 -37.75 26.42
C HIS A 31 -17.44 -39.23 26.09
N ARG A 32 -16.47 -40.12 26.42
CA ARG A 32 -16.72 -41.35 27.22
C ARG A 32 -15.46 -42.08 27.75
N THR A 33 -15.50 -42.34 29.07
CA THR A 33 -14.92 -43.41 29.95
C THR A 33 -13.53 -44.03 29.75
N THR A 34 -12.76 -44.00 30.84
CA THR A 34 -11.51 -44.72 31.21
C THR A 34 -11.68 -46.22 31.49
N PRO A 35 -10.57 -47.02 31.45
CA PRO A 35 -9.99 -47.47 32.73
C PRO A 35 -8.44 -47.58 32.83
N THR A 36 -7.96 -47.27 34.05
CA THR A 36 -6.85 -47.81 34.90
C THR A 36 -5.44 -48.10 34.36
N GLY A 37 -4.42 -47.35 34.85
CA GLY A 37 -3.00 -47.76 34.83
C GLY A 37 -1.98 -46.73 35.36
N GLY A 38 -1.33 -47.04 36.50
CA GLY A 38 -0.08 -46.42 37.03
C GLY A 38 -0.19 -45.01 37.64
N PRO A 39 0.78 -44.55 38.47
CA PRO A 39 0.89 -43.14 38.85
C PRO A 39 1.32 -42.36 37.61
N ASN A 40 0.35 -42.13 36.73
CA ASN A 40 0.45 -41.33 35.54
C ASN A 40 0.66 -39.91 36.03
N ARG A 41 1.92 -39.46 36.08
CA ARG A 41 2.24 -38.04 36.18
C ARG A 41 1.75 -37.46 34.86
N LEU A 42 0.45 -37.20 34.78
CA LEU A 42 -0.20 -36.53 33.67
C LEU A 42 0.63 -35.28 33.44
N ILE A 43 1.42 -35.29 32.37
CA ILE A 43 2.02 -34.08 31.86
C ILE A 43 0.83 -33.13 31.68
N ASP A 44 0.87 -32.01 32.38
CA ASP A 44 -0.10 -30.97 32.20
C ASP A 44 0.11 -30.41 30.80
N THR A 45 -0.60 -31.02 29.85
CA THR A 45 -0.36 -30.88 28.41
C THR A 45 -0.64 -29.45 27.98
N GLU A 46 -1.61 -28.78 28.63
CA GLU A 46 -1.93 -27.37 28.39
C GLU A 46 -0.76 -26.48 28.79
N HIS A 47 -0.24 -26.61 30.02
CA HIS A 47 0.92 -25.84 30.46
C HIS A 47 2.20 -26.14 29.66
N GLU A 48 2.38 -27.35 29.14
CA GLU A 48 3.50 -27.67 28.26
C GLU A 48 3.34 -27.03 26.88
N LEU A 49 2.13 -27.04 26.32
CA LEU A 49 1.84 -26.36 25.05
C LEU A 49 2.04 -24.85 25.18
N ASP A 50 1.56 -24.22 26.25
CA ASP A 50 1.78 -22.80 26.52
C ASP A 50 3.27 -22.46 26.56
N ARG A 51 4.07 -23.26 27.29
CA ARG A 51 5.52 -23.07 27.36
C ARG A 51 6.19 -23.18 25.98
N LEU A 52 5.75 -24.13 25.15
CA LEU A 52 6.31 -24.30 23.80
C LEU A 52 5.93 -23.13 22.88
N CYS A 53 4.70 -22.61 22.99
CA CYS A 53 4.26 -21.41 22.30
C CYS A 53 5.10 -20.20 22.73
N ASP A 54 5.28 -19.97 24.04
CA ASP A 54 6.12 -18.90 24.57
C ASP A 54 7.56 -18.99 24.06
N GLN A 55 8.13 -20.21 24.04
CA GLN A 55 9.49 -20.42 23.54
C GLN A 55 9.61 -20.13 22.04
N PHE A 56 8.58 -20.47 21.25
CA PHE A 56 8.52 -20.13 19.84
C PHE A 56 8.48 -18.61 19.65
N GLU A 57 7.61 -17.89 20.38
CA GLU A 57 7.49 -16.44 20.31
C GLU A 57 8.78 -15.72 20.73
N GLN A 58 9.44 -16.20 21.79
CA GLN A 58 10.73 -15.66 22.25
C GLN A 58 11.81 -15.82 21.19
N ARG A 59 11.91 -17.02 20.57
CA ARG A 59 12.88 -17.26 19.49
C ARG A 59 12.60 -16.40 18.27
N TYR A 60 11.32 -16.20 17.95
CA TYR A 60 10.89 -15.35 16.85
C TYR A 60 11.28 -13.88 17.09
N THR A 61 10.97 -13.37 18.27
CA THR A 61 11.31 -12.00 18.68
C THR A 61 12.82 -11.78 18.66
N ALA A 62 13.60 -12.72 19.20
CA ALA A 62 15.06 -12.65 19.16
C ALA A 62 15.62 -12.63 17.73
N LEU A 63 14.99 -13.37 16.79
CA LEU A 63 15.37 -13.35 15.39
C LEU A 63 15.05 -12.01 14.72
N LEU A 64 13.90 -11.41 15.02
CA LEU A 64 13.55 -10.06 14.58
C LEU A 64 14.56 -9.04 15.13
N ASP A 65 14.88 -9.08 16.42
CA ASP A 65 15.82 -8.18 17.07
C ASP A 65 17.22 -8.27 16.45
N ALA A 66 17.72 -9.49 16.25
CA ALA A 66 19.00 -9.72 15.60
C ALA A 66 18.98 -9.17 14.16
N THR A 67 17.91 -9.42 13.41
CA THR A 67 17.77 -8.92 12.03
C THR A 67 17.76 -7.40 12.00
N ILE A 68 16.98 -6.74 12.85
CA ILE A 68 16.90 -5.27 12.92
C ILE A 68 18.26 -4.68 13.34
N THR A 69 18.94 -5.30 14.31
CA THR A 69 20.26 -4.85 14.76
C THR A 69 21.31 -4.96 13.65
N GLU A 70 21.32 -6.05 12.90
CA GLU A 70 22.31 -6.30 11.85
C GLU A 70 21.98 -5.57 10.54
N GLN A 71 20.69 -5.43 10.22
CA GLN A 71 20.20 -5.02 8.91
C GLN A 71 19.41 -3.71 8.93
N GLY A 72 19.19 -3.09 10.09
CA GLY A 72 18.39 -1.86 10.26
C GLY A 72 16.87 -2.10 10.32
N TRP A 73 16.34 -3.03 9.53
CA TRP A 73 14.93 -3.44 9.59
C TRP A 73 14.80 -4.93 9.26
N ALA A 74 13.70 -5.53 9.71
CA ALA A 74 13.24 -6.86 9.29
C ALA A 74 12.06 -6.75 8.32
N LEU A 75 11.77 -7.84 7.61
CA LEU A 75 10.56 -7.95 6.77
C LEU A 75 9.64 -9.04 7.31
N GLN A 76 8.40 -8.66 7.58
CA GLN A 76 7.33 -9.56 7.97
C GLN A 76 6.44 -9.86 6.77
N GLY A 77 6.39 -11.12 6.35
CA GLY A 77 5.37 -11.60 5.42
C GLY A 77 4.18 -12.18 6.17
N VAL A 78 2.98 -11.79 5.79
CA VAL A 78 1.73 -12.33 6.30
C VAL A 78 0.90 -12.82 5.12
N GLY A 79 0.41 -14.05 5.21
CA GLY A 79 -0.44 -14.65 4.19
C GLY A 79 -0.75 -16.10 4.50
N GLY A 80 -1.48 -16.74 3.59
CA GLY A 80 -1.90 -18.15 3.74
C GLY A 80 -3.40 -18.33 3.92
N ASP A 81 -4.13 -17.25 4.17
CA ASP A 81 -5.59 -17.21 4.03
C ASP A 81 -5.94 -16.97 2.55
N PRO A 82 -6.70 -17.87 1.89
CA PRO A 82 -7.17 -17.66 0.53
C PRO A 82 -8.10 -16.45 0.37
N CYS A 83 -8.75 -16.03 1.45
CA CYS A 83 -9.74 -14.95 1.47
C CYS A 83 -9.13 -13.57 1.76
N LEU A 84 -7.88 -13.50 2.22
CA LEU A 84 -7.19 -12.24 2.53
C LEU A 84 -5.96 -12.08 1.64
N PRO A 85 -5.75 -10.89 1.05
CA PRO A 85 -4.55 -10.65 0.28
C PRO A 85 -3.34 -10.68 1.22
N ARG A 86 -2.33 -11.45 0.80
CA ARG A 86 -1.02 -11.45 1.47
C ARG A 86 -0.44 -10.04 1.47
N HIS A 87 0.35 -9.75 2.49
CA HIS A 87 1.08 -8.51 2.58
C HIS A 87 2.46 -8.75 3.18
N VAL A 88 3.38 -7.83 2.89
CA VAL A 88 4.71 -7.81 3.49
C VAL A 88 4.98 -6.39 3.97
N TYR A 89 5.51 -6.24 5.19
CA TYR A 89 5.82 -4.95 5.75
C TYR A 89 7.19 -4.92 6.43
N THR A 90 7.73 -3.71 6.59
CA THR A 90 8.98 -3.48 7.34
C THR A 90 8.71 -3.42 8.85
N ILE A 91 9.69 -3.87 9.63
CA ILE A 91 9.76 -3.62 11.07
C ILE A 91 11.13 -3.01 11.32
N GLY A 92 11.21 -1.71 11.57
CA GLY A 92 12.49 -1.06 11.79
C GLY A 92 12.59 0.37 11.31
N LEU A 93 11.81 0.75 10.28
CA LEU A 93 11.91 2.09 9.68
C LEU A 93 11.45 3.18 10.65
N THR A 94 10.59 2.84 11.61
CA THR A 94 10.20 3.75 12.70
C THR A 94 11.44 4.27 13.46
N ALA A 95 12.47 3.45 13.66
CA ALA A 95 13.71 3.87 14.32
C ALA A 95 14.58 4.83 13.47
N TYR A 96 14.26 4.97 12.18
CA TYR A 96 14.85 5.95 11.26
C TYR A 96 14.04 7.24 11.17
N ASP A 97 13.03 7.41 12.03
CA ASP A 97 12.08 8.52 11.97
C ASP A 97 11.35 8.56 10.62
N HIS A 98 10.84 7.39 10.24
CA HIS A 98 10.16 7.16 8.97
C HIS A 98 9.00 6.16 9.16
N PRO A 99 7.84 6.36 8.50
CA PRO A 99 6.75 5.39 8.50
C PRO A 99 7.20 3.99 8.08
N GLU A 100 6.58 2.95 8.63
CA GLU A 100 6.80 1.59 8.11
C GLU A 100 6.22 1.48 6.68
N LEU A 101 6.82 0.63 5.86
CA LEU A 101 6.37 0.40 4.49
C LEU A 101 5.62 -0.93 4.40
N VAL A 102 4.50 -0.95 3.69
CA VAL A 102 3.71 -2.16 3.44
C VAL A 102 3.39 -2.34 1.95
N VAL A 103 3.47 -3.58 1.48
CA VAL A 103 3.08 -4.00 0.14
C VAL A 103 2.00 -5.07 0.26
N VAL A 104 0.91 -4.94 -0.48
CA VAL A 104 -0.21 -5.90 -0.49
C VAL A 104 -0.29 -6.60 -1.86
N GLY A 105 -0.75 -7.84 -1.92
CA GLY A 105 -1.03 -8.57 -3.16
C GLY A 105 0.17 -9.26 -3.82
N LEU A 106 1.39 -8.73 -3.65
CA LEU A 106 2.60 -9.32 -4.19
C LEU A 106 3.06 -10.58 -3.46
N ARG A 107 3.76 -11.46 -4.17
CA ARG A 107 4.51 -12.56 -3.55
C ARG A 107 5.65 -11.99 -2.68
N THR A 108 6.11 -12.78 -1.73
CA THR A 108 7.12 -12.37 -0.75
C THR A 108 8.39 -11.80 -1.38
N GLN A 109 8.89 -12.45 -2.44
CA GLN A 109 10.14 -12.03 -3.11
C GLN A 109 10.06 -10.64 -3.78
N PRO A 110 9.09 -10.35 -4.67
CA PRO A 110 8.96 -9.01 -5.26
C PRO A 110 8.65 -7.93 -4.22
N ALA A 111 7.80 -8.23 -3.22
CA ALA A 111 7.54 -7.30 -2.12
C ALA A 111 8.81 -6.98 -1.33
N ALA A 112 9.61 -8.00 -0.99
CA ALA A 112 10.87 -7.82 -0.29
C ALA A 112 11.90 -7.02 -1.10
N HIS A 113 11.92 -7.16 -2.42
CA HIS A 113 12.77 -6.35 -3.28
C HIS A 113 12.40 -4.86 -3.21
N LEU A 114 11.11 -4.54 -3.35
CA LEU A 114 10.59 -3.18 -3.23
C LEU A 114 10.92 -2.57 -1.86
N LEU A 115 10.53 -3.25 -0.79
CA LEU A 115 10.69 -2.76 0.58
C LEU A 115 12.15 -2.53 0.94
N ASN A 116 13.05 -3.43 0.57
CA ASN A 116 14.47 -3.23 0.83
C ASN A 116 15.06 -2.09 0.00
N THR A 117 14.64 -1.94 -1.25
CA THR A 117 15.16 -0.86 -2.12
C THR A 117 14.75 0.51 -1.59
N LEU A 118 13.47 0.68 -1.20
CA LEU A 118 12.99 1.90 -0.56
C LEU A 118 13.58 2.10 0.84
N GLY A 119 13.72 1.03 1.63
CA GLY A 119 14.38 1.10 2.93
C GLY A 119 15.84 1.58 2.84
N GLU A 120 16.59 1.20 1.80
CA GLU A 120 17.93 1.75 1.57
C GLU A 120 17.92 3.25 1.27
N GLN A 121 16.91 3.74 0.54
CA GLN A 121 16.76 5.18 0.30
C GLN A 121 16.49 5.92 1.61
N VAL A 122 15.60 5.38 2.46
CA VAL A 122 15.31 5.93 3.79
C VAL A 122 16.58 5.97 4.65
N ARG A 123 17.35 4.89 4.67
CA ARG A 123 18.66 4.86 5.36
C ARG A 123 19.63 5.90 4.82
N ALA A 124 19.63 6.13 3.51
CA ALA A 124 20.46 7.16 2.87
C ALA A 124 19.98 8.59 3.16
N GLY A 125 18.88 8.76 3.89
CA GLY A 125 18.34 10.04 4.32
C GLY A 125 17.10 10.50 3.56
N ALA A 126 16.60 9.72 2.61
CA ALA A 126 15.34 10.04 1.95
C ALA A 126 14.17 10.03 2.96
N ARG A 127 13.16 10.85 2.69
CA ARG A 127 11.87 10.83 3.38
C ARG A 127 10.81 10.57 2.33
N LEU A 128 10.19 9.40 2.41
CA LEU A 128 9.08 9.04 1.54
C LEU A 128 7.82 9.64 2.15
N THR A 129 6.99 10.26 1.33
CA THR A 129 5.73 10.86 1.74
C THR A 129 4.59 10.20 0.97
N ALA A 130 3.40 10.19 1.58
CA ALA A 130 2.20 9.76 0.90
C ALA A 130 1.85 10.66 -0.29
N ARG A 131 0.92 10.17 -1.11
CA ARG A 131 0.41 10.80 -2.33
C ARG A 131 1.53 11.16 -3.31
N HIS A 132 2.56 10.32 -3.34
CA HIS A 132 3.70 10.46 -4.24
C HIS A 132 3.73 9.30 -5.23
N GLN A 133 4.01 9.60 -6.50
CA GLN A 133 4.23 8.59 -7.53
C GLN A 133 5.71 8.58 -7.94
N CYS A 134 6.30 7.39 -7.96
CA CYS A 134 7.66 7.16 -8.46
C CYS A 134 7.57 6.55 -9.86
N ALA A 135 8.09 7.26 -10.87
CA ALA A 135 8.31 6.71 -12.19
C ALA A 135 9.62 5.93 -12.27
N ASP A 136 9.68 4.92 -13.15
CA ASP A 136 10.88 4.17 -13.52
C ASP A 136 11.65 3.57 -12.33
N PHE A 137 10.90 3.05 -11.35
CA PHE A 137 11.52 2.36 -10.22
C PHE A 137 12.17 1.05 -10.68
N PRO A 138 13.35 0.65 -10.16
CA PRO A 138 14.01 -0.58 -10.60
C PRO A 138 13.10 -1.82 -10.58
N GLY A 139 12.76 -2.33 -11.77
CA GLY A 139 11.89 -3.49 -11.95
C GLY A 139 10.38 -3.21 -11.95
N TRP A 140 9.96 -1.94 -11.85
CA TRP A 140 8.56 -1.51 -11.78
C TRP A 140 8.32 -0.24 -12.61
N PRO A 141 7.38 -0.23 -13.57
CA PRO A 141 7.12 0.97 -14.39
C PRO A 141 6.76 2.19 -13.54
N ARG A 142 5.86 2.00 -12.57
CA ARG A 142 5.38 3.05 -11.66
C ARG A 142 5.10 2.45 -10.28
N LEU A 143 5.29 3.25 -9.24
CA LEU A 143 4.83 2.97 -7.88
C LEU A 143 4.10 4.19 -7.36
N ALA A 144 3.13 3.99 -6.47
CA ALA A 144 2.56 5.08 -5.68
C ALA A 144 2.73 4.78 -4.19
N LEU A 145 2.88 5.83 -3.39
CA LEU A 145 2.95 5.78 -1.94
C LEU A 145 1.71 6.44 -1.38
N LEU A 146 0.98 5.73 -0.53
CA LEU A 146 -0.24 6.23 0.11
C LEU A 146 -0.14 6.04 1.62
N ASP A 147 -0.80 6.90 2.39
CA ASP A 147 -0.95 6.70 3.83
C ASP A 147 -1.70 5.39 4.11
N VAL A 148 -1.46 4.78 5.26
CA VAL A 148 -2.27 3.68 5.78
C VAL A 148 -3.16 4.21 6.88
N ASP A 149 -4.45 3.89 6.84
CA ASP A 149 -5.37 4.22 7.92
C ASP A 149 -4.82 3.68 9.26
N PRO A 150 -4.82 4.48 10.35
CA PRO A 150 -4.28 4.04 11.63
C PRO A 150 -4.89 2.73 12.15
N GLY A 151 -6.21 2.53 12.01
CA GLY A 151 -6.86 1.28 12.42
C GLY A 151 -6.34 0.09 11.61
N THR A 152 -6.17 0.28 10.31
CA THR A 152 -5.58 -0.72 9.42
C THR A 152 -4.10 -0.99 9.75
N SER A 153 -3.33 0.03 10.13
CA SER A 153 -1.95 -0.13 10.61
C SER A 153 -1.91 -0.96 11.90
N ALA A 154 -2.80 -0.68 12.86
CA ALA A 154 -2.92 -1.42 14.11
C ALA A 154 -3.16 -2.92 13.86
N ASP A 155 -4.07 -3.23 12.92
CA ASP A 155 -4.47 -4.61 12.59
C ASP A 155 -3.38 -5.37 11.81
N LEU A 156 -2.76 -4.74 10.81
CA LEU A 156 -1.84 -5.44 9.89
C LEU A 156 -0.39 -5.46 10.39
N LEU A 157 0.10 -4.37 10.97
CA LEU A 157 1.52 -4.19 11.32
C LEU A 157 1.81 -4.62 12.77
N THR A 158 1.24 -5.75 13.20
CA THR A 158 1.22 -6.18 14.61
C THR A 158 2.60 -6.20 15.28
N PHE A 159 3.64 -6.70 14.59
CA PHE A 159 4.98 -6.77 15.17
C PHE A 159 5.71 -5.42 15.22
N ALA A 160 5.41 -4.51 14.28
CA ALA A 160 5.94 -3.14 14.33
C ALA A 160 5.28 -2.36 15.48
N ASN A 161 3.95 -2.46 15.61
CA ASN A 161 3.20 -1.88 16.72
C ASN A 161 3.70 -2.40 18.08
N ARG A 162 3.81 -3.72 18.25
CA ARG A 162 4.33 -4.32 19.50
C ARG A 162 5.73 -3.82 19.86
N ARG A 163 6.57 -3.50 18.87
CA ARG A 163 7.95 -3.08 19.07
C ARG A 163 8.06 -1.59 19.40
N TYR A 164 7.34 -0.74 18.68
CA TYR A 164 7.54 0.71 18.69
C TYR A 164 6.49 1.46 19.50
N GLN A 165 5.37 0.83 19.84
CA GLN A 165 4.26 1.45 20.53
C GLN A 165 4.00 0.82 21.89
N THR A 166 3.46 1.63 22.79
CA THR A 166 2.83 1.14 24.02
C THR A 166 1.48 0.50 23.71
N PRO A 167 0.96 -0.42 24.55
CA PRO A 167 -0.34 -1.07 24.31
C PRO A 167 -1.51 -0.10 24.08
N ASP A 168 -1.49 1.06 24.76
CA ASP A 168 -2.51 2.11 24.62
C ASP A 168 -2.06 3.28 23.73
N GLY A 169 -0.93 3.12 23.02
CA GLY A 169 -0.37 4.14 22.15
C GLY A 169 -1.02 4.16 20.76
N PRO A 170 -0.86 5.25 19.99
CA PRO A 170 -1.26 5.24 18.60
C PRO A 170 -0.46 4.17 17.84
N PRO A 171 -1.03 3.58 16.78
CA PRO A 171 -0.29 2.65 15.93
C PRO A 171 0.87 3.38 15.22
N VAL A 172 1.86 2.62 14.74
CA VAL A 172 2.93 3.16 13.89
C VAL A 172 2.35 3.77 12.63
N ASP A 173 2.91 4.90 12.21
CA ASP A 173 2.63 5.45 10.89
C ASP A 173 3.12 4.47 9.82
N ALA A 174 2.37 4.35 8.73
CA ALA A 174 2.74 3.48 7.64
C ALA A 174 2.36 4.05 6.27
N LEU A 175 3.15 3.67 5.26
CA LEU A 175 2.88 3.95 3.85
C LEU A 175 2.67 2.65 3.09
N GLN A 176 1.57 2.57 2.36
CA GLN A 176 1.36 1.52 1.37
C GLN A 176 2.11 1.86 0.09
N ILE A 177 2.92 0.91 -0.38
CA ILE A 177 3.46 0.91 -1.73
C ILE A 177 2.46 0.22 -2.65
N VAL A 178 1.85 1.01 -3.52
CA VAL A 178 0.96 0.55 -4.58
C VAL A 178 1.78 0.27 -5.83
N TRP A 179 1.65 -0.93 -6.37
CA TRP A 179 2.33 -1.35 -7.59
C TRP A 179 1.38 -1.30 -8.78
N CYS A 180 1.92 -0.94 -9.94
CA CYS A 180 1.17 -0.95 -11.20
C CYS A 180 1.24 -2.34 -11.88
N ASP A 181 0.34 -2.57 -12.83
CA ASP A 181 0.39 -3.74 -13.70
C ASP A 181 1.55 -3.64 -14.71
N PRO A 182 1.81 -4.67 -15.53
CA PRO A 182 2.90 -4.62 -16.52
C PRO A 182 2.77 -3.51 -17.57
N ALA A 183 1.56 -2.97 -17.80
CA ALA A 183 1.32 -1.85 -18.71
C ALA A 183 1.45 -0.48 -18.00
N GLY A 184 1.63 -0.47 -16.68
CA GLY A 184 1.82 0.74 -15.90
C GLY A 184 0.55 1.30 -15.28
N HIS A 185 -0.59 0.59 -15.35
CA HIS A 185 -1.83 1.07 -14.74
C HIS A 185 -1.88 0.77 -13.24
N PHE A 186 -2.36 1.70 -12.44
CA PHE A 186 -2.70 1.49 -11.04
C PHE A 186 -4.11 0.91 -10.86
N PRO A 187 -4.45 0.35 -9.67
CA PRO A 187 -5.78 -0.25 -9.42
C PRO A 187 -6.98 0.68 -9.65
N TRP A 188 -6.80 2.00 -9.57
CA TRP A 188 -7.82 3.02 -9.83
C TRP A 188 -7.83 3.53 -11.27
N GLU A 189 -6.81 3.22 -12.07
CA GLU A 189 -6.71 3.73 -13.43
C GLU A 189 -7.46 2.83 -14.42
N PRO A 190 -8.09 3.42 -15.47
CA PRO A 190 -8.63 2.65 -16.57
C PRO A 190 -7.54 1.77 -17.20
N GLY A 191 -7.82 0.49 -17.40
CA GLY A 191 -6.88 -0.45 -18.01
C GLY A 191 -6.16 -1.39 -17.04
N TRP A 192 -6.36 -1.24 -15.72
CA TRP A 192 -5.91 -2.21 -14.72
C TRP A 192 -6.39 -3.64 -15.05
N VAL A 193 -5.45 -4.57 -15.18
CA VAL A 193 -5.74 -5.93 -15.70
C VAL A 193 -5.98 -7.00 -14.64
N LEU A 194 -5.78 -6.71 -13.36
CA LEU A 194 -5.94 -7.68 -12.27
C LEU A 194 -7.25 -7.48 -11.50
N PRO A 195 -7.73 -8.46 -10.73
CA PRO A 195 -8.86 -8.26 -9.82
C PRO A 195 -8.62 -7.09 -8.86
N HIS A 196 -9.63 -6.26 -8.60
CA HIS A 196 -9.51 -5.07 -7.73
C HIS A 196 -9.16 -5.43 -6.26
N ASP A 197 -9.51 -6.62 -5.81
CA ASP A 197 -9.18 -7.15 -4.49
C ASP A 197 -7.74 -7.73 -4.40
N THR A 198 -7.00 -7.74 -5.50
CA THR A 198 -5.59 -8.20 -5.51
C THR A 198 -4.73 -7.35 -4.58
N GLN A 199 -4.97 -6.04 -4.57
CA GLN A 199 -4.27 -5.10 -3.71
C GLN A 199 -5.27 -4.04 -3.19
N PRO A 200 -5.97 -4.32 -2.08
CA PRO A 200 -6.82 -3.33 -1.44
C PRO A 200 -5.98 -2.11 -1.06
N ILE A 201 -6.56 -0.92 -1.29
CA ILE A 201 -5.98 0.33 -0.84
C ILE A 201 -6.29 0.48 0.65
N LEU A 202 -5.24 0.64 1.45
CA LEU A 202 -5.31 0.69 2.92
C LEU A 202 -5.59 2.12 3.44
N TYR A 203 -5.90 3.03 2.52
CA TYR A 203 -6.27 4.42 2.75
C TYR A 203 -7.73 4.67 2.36
N TYR A 204 -8.37 5.65 2.98
CA TYR A 204 -9.68 6.16 2.56
C TYR A 204 -9.64 7.67 2.29
N PRO A 205 -10.17 8.17 1.16
CA PRO A 205 -10.92 7.44 0.12
C PRO A 205 -10.04 6.59 -0.81
N LEU A 206 -10.66 5.54 -1.40
CA LEU A 206 -10.01 4.53 -2.26
C LEU A 206 -9.38 5.10 -3.54
N ASP A 207 -9.82 6.29 -3.96
CA ASP A 207 -9.15 7.11 -4.95
C ASP A 207 -8.49 8.32 -4.26
N PRO A 208 -7.19 8.25 -3.95
CA PRO A 208 -6.48 9.33 -3.28
C PRO A 208 -6.08 10.45 -4.25
N PHE A 209 -6.25 10.28 -5.57
CA PHE A 209 -5.80 11.23 -6.59
C PHE A 209 -6.94 11.87 -7.39
N ALA A 210 -8.17 11.33 -7.36
CA ALA A 210 -9.35 11.97 -7.96
C ALA A 210 -9.53 13.43 -7.54
N ALA A 211 -9.21 13.76 -6.28
CA ALA A 211 -9.34 15.12 -5.77
C ALA A 211 -8.19 16.07 -6.20
N LEU A 212 -7.12 15.57 -6.83
CA LEU A 212 -6.03 16.41 -7.34
C LEU A 212 -6.26 16.87 -8.79
N ASP A 213 -7.19 16.23 -9.52
CA ASP A 213 -7.50 16.59 -10.91
C ASP A 213 -8.49 17.78 -10.99
N ASP A 214 -9.21 18.10 -9.91
CA ASP A 214 -10.25 19.15 -9.89
C ASP A 214 -9.68 20.58 -9.63
N GLU A 215 -8.45 20.72 -9.14
CA GLU A 215 -7.90 22.02 -8.71
C GLU A 215 -7.24 22.83 -9.86
N ASP A 216 -7.04 22.25 -11.04
CA ASP A 216 -6.41 22.93 -12.19
C ASP A 216 -7.43 23.51 -13.21
N GLU A 217 -8.74 23.32 -13.02
CA GLU A 217 -9.79 23.78 -13.97
C GLU A 217 -10.55 25.05 -13.52
N THR A 218 -9.99 25.83 -12.58
CA THR A 218 -10.58 27.11 -12.14
C THR A 218 -9.66 28.32 -12.33
N ASP A 219 -9.02 28.47 -13.49
CA ASP A 219 -8.50 29.78 -13.92
C ASP A 219 -8.46 29.99 -15.44
N LEU A 220 -9.52 29.56 -16.15
CA LEU A 220 -9.80 30.11 -17.49
C LEU A 220 -10.92 31.15 -17.37
N ALA A 221 -10.50 32.35 -16.97
CA ALA A 221 -11.29 33.55 -17.01
C ALA A 221 -11.95 33.72 -18.39
N HIS A 222 -13.29 33.66 -18.39
CA HIS A 222 -14.14 34.15 -19.47
C HIS A 222 -13.82 35.64 -19.71
N PRO A 223 -13.47 36.10 -20.93
CA PRO A 223 -13.40 37.52 -21.19
C PRO A 223 -14.82 38.09 -21.15
N ALA A 224 -15.03 39.05 -20.24
CA ALA A 224 -16.24 39.84 -20.14
C ALA A 224 -16.55 40.53 -21.48
N ALA A 225 -17.76 40.34 -21.99
CA ALA A 225 -18.31 41.13 -23.07
C ALA A 225 -18.54 42.57 -22.58
N PRO A 226 -18.25 43.62 -23.38
CA PRO A 226 -18.57 44.97 -22.99
C PRO A 226 -20.06 45.26 -23.18
N ASP A 227 -20.60 45.96 -22.20
CA ASP A 227 -21.97 46.45 -22.09
C ASP A 227 -22.40 47.30 -23.30
N GLY A 228 -23.69 47.21 -23.63
CA GLY A 228 -24.33 47.98 -24.68
C GLY A 228 -24.53 49.46 -24.31
N GLU A 229 -24.42 50.31 -25.32
CA GLU A 229 -25.02 51.65 -25.30
C GLU A 229 -26.21 51.71 -26.25
N HIS A 230 -27.34 52.16 -25.70
CA HIS A 230 -28.56 52.50 -26.39
C HIS A 230 -28.38 53.76 -27.25
N GLY A 231 -28.89 53.72 -28.48
CA GLY A 231 -29.03 54.87 -29.38
C GLY A 231 -30.36 54.79 -30.13
N GLU A 232 -31.04 55.91 -30.22
CA GLU A 232 -32.49 56.05 -30.33
C GLU A 232 -33.02 56.05 -31.78
N HIS A 233 -34.31 55.77 -31.88
CA HIS A 233 -35.19 55.66 -33.04
C HIS A 233 -35.21 56.92 -33.95
N THR A 234 -35.33 56.74 -35.28
CA THR A 234 -36.19 57.61 -36.13
C THR A 234 -36.51 56.94 -37.47
N ASP A 235 -37.76 57.13 -37.87
CA ASP A 235 -38.46 56.58 -39.02
C ASP A 235 -37.98 57.06 -40.41
N GLN A 236 -38.57 56.40 -41.42
CA GLN A 236 -39.02 56.91 -42.73
C GLN A 236 -38.25 56.51 -44.00
N ASP A 237 -38.89 55.57 -44.71
CA ASP A 237 -39.54 55.78 -46.02
C ASP A 237 -38.89 55.20 -47.29
N GLY A 238 -39.76 54.56 -48.08
CA GLY A 238 -39.65 54.46 -49.54
C GLY A 238 -38.98 53.21 -50.13
N GLY A 239 -39.76 52.40 -50.86
CA GLY A 239 -39.21 51.69 -52.02
C GLY A 239 -39.80 50.32 -52.33
N ASP A 240 -40.90 50.35 -53.05
CA ASP A 240 -41.58 49.25 -53.77
C ASP A 240 -40.66 48.47 -54.76
N ASP A 241 -40.99 47.18 -54.90
CA ASP A 241 -41.19 46.46 -56.18
C ASP A 241 -40.48 45.09 -56.32
N SER A 242 -41.31 44.11 -56.69
CA SER A 242 -40.98 42.74 -57.11
C SER A 242 -40.43 42.75 -58.56
N PRO A 243 -40.09 41.63 -59.28
CA PRO A 243 -40.38 40.22 -59.00
C PRO A 243 -39.30 39.15 -59.35
N ARG A 244 -39.55 37.95 -58.83
CA ARG A 244 -39.34 36.58 -59.35
C ARG A 244 -38.47 36.35 -60.62
N HIS A 245 -37.55 35.38 -60.54
CA HIS A 245 -37.40 34.21 -61.46
C HIS A 245 -36.30 33.28 -60.89
N HIS A 246 -36.61 32.06 -60.44
CA HIS A 246 -36.55 30.77 -61.17
C HIS A 246 -35.14 30.27 -61.61
N THR A 247 -34.69 29.21 -60.92
CA THR A 247 -34.18 27.93 -61.49
C THR A 247 -32.67 27.74 -61.79
N ALA A 248 -32.14 26.74 -61.07
CA ALA A 248 -31.21 25.66 -61.44
C ALA A 248 -29.73 25.90 -61.81
N ALA A 249 -28.91 25.20 -61.00
CA ALA A 249 -27.91 24.18 -61.39
C ALA A 249 -26.97 24.48 -62.56
N ASN A 250 -25.68 24.54 -62.23
CA ASN A 250 -24.72 23.51 -62.62
C ASN A 250 -23.61 23.39 -61.57
#